data_AF-A0A2S7J578-F1
#
_entry.id   AF-A0A2S7J578-F1
#
_cell.length_a   1.000
_cell.length_b   1.000
_cell.length_c   1.000
_cell.angle_alpha   90.00
_cell.angle_beta   90.00
_cell.angle_gamma   90.00
#
_symmetry.space_group_name_H-M   'P 1'
#
loop_
_entity.id
_entity.type
_entity.pdbx_description
1 polymer ?
#
loop_
_entity_poly.entity_id
_entity_poly.type
_entity_poly.pdbx_seq_one_letter_code
_entity_poly.pdbx_strand_id
1 'polypeptide(L)'
;MQFMEKPDTLSQSIRACRICRDTPEFPPPLPHEPNPVCIVSDTAKIAICGQAPGIRVHNTSLPFNDPSGDRLRQWLGVSREEFYDPSRFAIIPMGFCFPGYDKHGGDLPPRRECRQTWHDRVFAAMPQLEFILVVGQYALAYHLPDYRGRNLTETVKNWRHFMETPNPAGRIALPLPHPSWRNSGWLKRNPWFDAEVVPVLQAKVRDIIRDDK
;
A
#
# COMPACT_ATOMS: atom_id res chain seq x y z
N MET A 1 8.48 -4.43 -28.60
CA MET A 1 9.09 -5.12 -27.44
C MET A 1 9.37 -4.06 -26.39
N GLN A 2 8.50 -3.89 -25.41
CA GLN A 2 8.71 -2.92 -24.34
C GLN A 2 9.68 -3.59 -23.35
N PHE A 3 10.91 -3.09 -23.27
CA PHE A 3 11.86 -3.56 -22.26
C PHE A 3 11.25 -3.25 -20.88
N MET A 4 10.78 -4.29 -20.19
CA MET A 4 10.33 -4.17 -18.80
C MET A 4 11.52 -3.72 -17.96
N GLU A 5 11.36 -2.58 -17.30
CA GLU A 5 12.38 -2.03 -16.40
C GLU A 5 12.56 -2.99 -15.20
N LYS A 6 13.82 -3.33 -14.89
CA LYS A 6 14.11 -4.22 -13.76
C LYS A 6 13.73 -3.55 -12.42
N PRO A 7 13.17 -4.28 -11.44
CA PRO A 7 12.81 -3.72 -10.14
C PRO A 7 13.93 -2.94 -9.44
N ASP A 8 15.18 -3.40 -9.52
CA ASP A 8 16.32 -2.69 -8.93
C ASP A 8 16.58 -1.31 -9.55
N THR A 9 16.58 -1.24 -10.90
CA THR A 9 16.76 0.02 -11.63
C THR A 9 15.60 0.97 -11.36
N LEU A 10 14.38 0.45 -11.29
CA LEU A 10 13.21 1.23 -10.95
C LEU A 10 13.27 1.75 -9.51
N SER A 11 13.72 0.92 -8.56
CA SER A 11 13.91 1.31 -7.15
C SER A 11 14.91 2.47 -7.02
N GLN A 12 16.04 2.41 -7.73
CA GLN A 12 17.04 3.47 -7.75
C GLN A 12 16.46 4.78 -8.31
N SER A 13 15.71 4.69 -9.42
CA SER A 13 15.05 5.84 -10.03
C SER A 13 14.01 6.47 -9.10
N ILE A 14 13.23 5.65 -8.41
CA ILE A 14 12.25 6.13 -7.41
C ILE A 14 12.97 6.82 -6.25
N ARG A 15 14.04 6.23 -5.70
CA ARG A 15 14.80 6.83 -4.58
C ARG A 15 15.42 8.18 -4.94
N ALA A 16 15.82 8.36 -6.19
CA ALA A 16 16.37 9.62 -6.70
C ALA A 16 15.28 10.66 -7.09
N CYS A 17 13.99 10.30 -7.03
CA CYS A 17 12.90 11.15 -7.50
C CYS A 17 12.75 12.44 -6.65
N ARG A 18 12.72 13.59 -7.34
CA ARG A 18 12.54 14.92 -6.71
C ARG A 18 11.38 15.73 -7.29
N ILE A 19 10.57 15.14 -8.18
CA ILE A 19 9.52 15.80 -8.97
C ILE A 19 8.58 16.66 -8.10
N CYS A 20 8.03 16.08 -7.01
CA CYS A 20 7.06 16.77 -6.14
C CYS A 20 7.61 18.03 -5.45
N ARG A 21 8.93 18.26 -5.48
CA ARG A 21 9.57 19.45 -4.95
C ARG A 21 10.14 20.33 -6.07
N ASP A 22 10.90 19.75 -6.98
CA ASP A 22 11.69 20.51 -7.95
C ASP A 22 10.84 20.97 -9.14
N THR A 23 9.85 20.17 -9.54
CA THR A 23 8.99 20.43 -10.70
C THR A 23 7.55 19.94 -10.45
N PRO A 24 6.84 20.41 -9.41
CA PRO A 24 5.53 19.89 -9.09
C PRO A 24 4.46 20.36 -10.08
N GLU A 25 3.61 19.43 -10.52
CA GLU A 25 2.41 19.77 -11.32
C GLU A 25 1.22 20.18 -10.42
N PHE A 26 1.25 19.78 -9.13
CA PHE A 26 0.17 20.01 -8.16
C PHE A 26 0.68 20.83 -6.94
N PRO A 27 -0.20 21.43 -6.13
CA PRO A 27 0.15 22.61 -5.30
C PRO A 27 0.91 22.30 -4.01
N PRO A 28 1.50 23.33 -3.36
CA PRO A 28 2.84 23.85 -3.65
C PRO A 28 3.96 22.77 -3.59
N PRO A 29 5.20 23.10 -4.00
CA PRO A 29 6.35 22.23 -3.78
C PRO A 29 6.41 21.64 -2.38
N LEU A 30 6.89 20.40 -2.26
CA LEU A 30 7.19 19.84 -0.94
C LEU A 30 8.15 20.78 -0.19
N PRO A 31 7.85 21.14 1.08
CA PRO A 31 8.69 22.08 1.83
C PRO A 31 9.97 21.44 2.39
N HIS A 32 10.21 20.15 2.11
CA HIS A 32 11.32 19.36 2.66
C HIS A 32 12.02 18.56 1.55
N GLU A 33 13.23 18.07 1.84
CA GLU A 33 13.96 17.14 0.96
C GLU A 33 13.12 15.88 0.69
N PRO A 34 12.87 15.47 -0.57
CA PRO A 34 12.13 14.26 -0.84
C PRO A 34 12.88 13.03 -0.29
N ASN A 35 12.14 12.18 0.42
CA ASN A 35 12.60 10.82 0.75
C ASN A 35 11.55 9.81 0.23
N PRO A 36 11.68 9.36 -1.03
CA PRO A 36 10.78 8.38 -1.62
C PRO A 36 10.94 6.99 -0.97
N VAL A 37 9.88 6.50 -0.32
CA VAL A 37 9.81 5.18 0.31
C VAL A 37 8.82 4.31 -0.45
N CYS A 38 9.35 3.45 -1.30
CA CYS A 38 8.63 2.39 -2.01
C CYS A 38 9.52 1.15 -2.07
N ILE A 39 8.98 0.02 -1.59
CA ILE A 39 9.68 -1.27 -1.59
C ILE A 39 9.14 -2.07 -2.77
N VAL A 40 9.93 -2.12 -3.84
CA VAL A 40 9.69 -2.96 -5.02
C VAL A 40 10.49 -4.25 -4.88
N SER A 41 10.02 -5.31 -5.52
CA SER A 41 10.61 -6.64 -5.41
C SER A 41 10.38 -7.44 -6.69
N ASP A 42 11.36 -8.22 -7.09
CA ASP A 42 11.26 -9.16 -8.21
C ASP A 42 10.63 -10.50 -7.81
N THR A 43 10.57 -10.84 -6.51
CA THR A 43 10.00 -12.10 -6.03
C THR A 43 8.72 -11.96 -5.23
N ALA A 44 8.46 -10.81 -4.59
CA ALA A 44 7.28 -10.65 -3.74
C ALA A 44 6.00 -10.88 -4.53
N LYS A 45 5.15 -11.75 -4.00
CA LYS A 45 3.80 -12.03 -4.53
C LYS A 45 2.71 -11.20 -3.86
N ILE A 46 3.02 -10.56 -2.73
CA ILE A 46 2.09 -9.71 -1.97
C ILE A 46 2.51 -8.24 -2.05
N ALA A 47 1.59 -7.35 -2.41
CA ALA A 47 1.80 -5.90 -2.36
C ALA A 47 0.90 -5.23 -1.32
N ILE A 48 1.48 -4.42 -0.44
CA ILE A 48 0.77 -3.56 0.51
C ILE A 48 0.68 -2.16 -0.07
N CYS A 49 -0.53 -1.74 -0.42
CA CYS A 49 -0.79 -0.46 -1.07
C CYS A 49 -1.54 0.46 -0.09
N GLY A 50 -0.81 1.42 0.49
CA GLY A 50 -1.32 2.40 1.46
C GLY A 50 -1.43 3.82 0.88
N GLN A 51 -1.61 4.82 1.76
CA GLN A 51 -1.73 6.22 1.34
C GLN A 51 -0.37 6.83 0.96
N ALA A 52 0.43 7.20 1.95
CA ALA A 52 1.74 7.83 1.80
C ALA A 52 2.53 7.66 3.12
N PRO A 53 3.86 7.80 3.10
CA PRO A 53 4.65 7.91 4.31
C PRO A 53 4.16 9.02 5.23
N GLY A 54 4.11 8.77 6.55
CA GLY A 54 4.05 9.83 7.55
C GLY A 54 5.46 10.34 7.91
N ILE A 55 5.57 11.35 8.77
CA ILE A 55 6.87 11.96 9.13
C ILE A 55 7.89 10.95 9.69
N ARG A 56 7.42 9.93 10.43
CA ARG A 56 8.31 8.89 11.00
C ARG A 56 8.93 8.06 9.90
N VAL A 57 8.15 7.67 8.90
CA VAL A 57 8.64 6.92 7.74
C VAL A 57 9.57 7.80 6.92
N HIS A 58 9.25 9.09 6.76
CA HIS A 58 10.14 10.06 6.13
C HIS A 58 11.51 10.15 6.82
N ASN A 59 11.57 10.09 8.14
CA ASN A 59 12.84 10.19 8.88
C ASN A 59 13.61 8.86 8.96
N THR A 60 12.95 7.71 8.77
CA THR A 60 13.54 6.37 9.02
C THR A 60 13.66 5.52 7.77
N SER A 61 13.00 5.91 6.68
CA SER A 61 12.81 5.11 5.46
C SER A 61 12.16 3.74 5.69
N LEU A 62 11.59 3.49 6.87
CA LEU A 62 10.99 2.22 7.23
C LEU A 62 9.45 2.35 7.24
N PRO A 63 8.74 1.79 6.24
CA PRO A 63 7.28 1.90 6.16
C PRO A 63 6.61 1.14 7.31
N PHE A 64 5.44 1.58 7.77
CA PHE A 64 4.71 0.89 8.85
C PHE A 64 5.55 0.64 10.13
N ASN A 65 6.48 1.56 10.44
CA ASN A 65 7.28 1.55 11.66
C ASN A 65 6.60 2.30 12.82
N ASP A 66 5.29 2.10 12.97
CA ASP A 66 4.44 2.73 13.97
C ASP A 66 3.35 1.75 14.45
N PRO A 67 2.50 2.13 15.43
CA PRO A 67 1.44 1.24 15.93
C PRO A 67 0.43 0.79 14.88
N SER A 68 0.26 1.53 13.77
CA SER A 68 -0.59 1.10 12.68
C SER A 68 0.04 -0.07 11.91
N GLY A 69 1.37 -0.07 11.79
CA GLY A 69 2.10 -1.22 11.28
C GLY A 69 2.06 -2.44 12.20
N ASP A 70 2.08 -2.25 13.52
CA ASP A 70 1.94 -3.36 14.47
C ASP A 70 0.59 -4.06 14.30
N ARG A 71 -0.49 -3.27 14.19
CA ARG A 71 -1.83 -3.80 13.92
C ARG A 71 -1.92 -4.47 12.56
N LEU A 72 -1.32 -3.89 11.53
CA LEU A 72 -1.31 -4.50 10.20
C LEU A 72 -0.62 -5.87 10.24
N ARG A 73 0.55 -5.99 10.88
CA ARG A 73 1.24 -7.27 11.06
C ARG A 73 0.39 -8.30 11.81
N GLN A 74 -0.36 -7.87 12.82
CA GLN A 74 -1.32 -8.73 13.52
C GLN A 74 -2.43 -9.23 12.59
N TRP A 75 -3.03 -8.35 11.78
CA TRP A 75 -4.03 -8.74 10.78
C TRP A 75 -3.49 -9.69 9.72
N LEU A 76 -2.23 -9.54 9.33
CA LEU A 76 -1.56 -10.42 8.37
C LEU A 76 -1.07 -11.74 9.01
N GLY A 77 -0.95 -11.80 10.33
CA GLY A 77 -0.47 -12.97 11.05
C GLY A 77 1.00 -13.28 10.79
N VAL A 78 1.82 -12.23 10.56
CA VAL A 78 3.24 -12.35 10.21
C VAL A 78 4.13 -11.68 11.26
N SER A 79 5.37 -12.18 11.37
CA SER A 79 6.37 -11.54 12.23
C SER A 79 6.86 -10.20 11.64
N ARG A 80 7.64 -9.44 12.42
CA ARG A 80 8.27 -8.21 11.94
C ARG A 80 9.27 -8.51 10.83
N GLU A 81 10.05 -9.56 10.98
CA GLU A 81 11.06 -10.02 10.03
C GLU A 81 10.40 -10.44 8.72
N GLU A 82 9.32 -11.24 8.79
CA GLU A 82 8.56 -11.64 7.61
C GLU A 82 7.96 -10.44 6.88
N PHE A 83 7.43 -9.45 7.61
CA PHE A 83 6.83 -8.25 7.03
C PHE A 83 7.82 -7.35 6.29
N TYR A 84 9.06 -7.26 6.79
CA TYR A 84 10.11 -6.43 6.18
C TYR A 84 11.02 -7.19 5.23
N ASP A 85 10.74 -8.48 4.97
CA ASP A 85 11.42 -9.26 3.95
C ASP A 85 10.92 -8.84 2.56
N PRO A 86 11.74 -8.13 1.75
CA PRO A 86 11.32 -7.66 0.45
C PRO A 86 11.08 -8.82 -0.52
N SER A 87 11.55 -10.04 -0.23
CA SER A 87 11.24 -11.19 -1.06
C SER A 87 9.79 -11.65 -0.93
N ARG A 88 9.09 -11.24 0.13
CA ARG A 88 7.69 -11.63 0.45
C ARG A 88 6.70 -10.51 0.25
N PHE A 89 7.06 -9.30 0.69
CA PHE A 89 6.18 -8.13 0.62
C PHE A 89 6.81 -6.98 -0.15
N ALA A 90 6.11 -6.54 -1.20
CA ALA A 90 6.28 -5.21 -1.76
C ALA A 90 5.42 -4.20 -0.97
N ILE A 91 5.90 -2.97 -0.82
CA ILE A 91 5.18 -1.89 -0.13
C ILE A 91 5.14 -0.67 -1.05
N ILE A 92 3.94 -0.38 -1.57
CA ILE A 92 3.72 0.56 -2.68
C ILE A 92 2.65 1.57 -2.26
N PRO A 93 2.99 2.60 -1.46
CA PRO A 93 2.02 3.62 -1.10
C PRO A 93 1.65 4.50 -2.31
N MET A 94 0.43 5.06 -2.34
CA MET A 94 -0.02 5.91 -3.46
C MET A 94 0.81 7.18 -3.65
N GLY A 95 1.42 7.69 -2.59
CA GLY A 95 2.47 8.71 -2.62
C GLY A 95 3.74 8.17 -1.99
N PHE A 96 4.90 8.40 -2.61
CA PHE A 96 6.15 7.83 -2.12
C PHE A 96 6.88 8.73 -1.10
N CYS A 97 6.51 10.01 -0.99
CA CYS A 97 7.08 10.92 0.01
C CYS A 97 6.03 11.33 1.03
N PHE A 98 6.49 11.78 2.21
CA PHE A 98 5.62 12.44 3.18
C PHE A 98 5.03 13.70 2.56
N PRO A 99 3.70 13.83 2.48
CA PRO A 99 3.07 14.94 1.75
C PRO A 99 3.01 16.23 2.58
N GLY A 100 3.44 16.20 3.85
CA GLY A 100 3.23 17.30 4.80
C GLY A 100 1.97 17.12 5.65
N TYR A 101 1.74 18.05 6.56
CA TYR A 101 0.55 18.09 7.42
C TYR A 101 -0.50 19.07 6.92
N ASP A 102 -1.77 18.73 7.12
CA ASP A 102 -2.88 19.66 7.04
C ASP A 102 -2.93 20.57 8.29
N LYS A 103 -3.83 21.54 8.26
CA LYS A 103 -4.04 22.51 9.36
C LYS A 103 -4.46 21.87 10.69
N HIS A 104 -4.84 20.60 10.70
CA HIS A 104 -5.28 19.82 11.86
C HIS A 104 -4.23 18.78 12.29
N GLY A 105 -3.04 18.77 11.68
CA GLY A 105 -1.99 17.79 11.97
C GLY A 105 -2.24 16.40 11.41
N GLY A 106 -3.18 16.25 10.45
CA GLY A 106 -3.32 15.03 9.65
C GLY A 106 -2.35 15.03 8.46
N ASP A 107 -1.88 13.86 8.04
CA ASP A 107 -1.08 13.77 6.82
C ASP A 107 -1.92 14.21 5.61
N LEU A 108 -1.33 15.05 4.76
CA LEU A 108 -1.96 15.47 3.51
C LEU A 108 -2.22 14.26 2.57
N PRO A 109 -3.09 14.42 1.57
CA PRO A 109 -3.29 13.42 0.53
C PRO A 109 -1.99 13.07 -0.21
N PRO A 110 -1.87 11.86 -0.78
CA PRO A 110 -0.71 11.47 -1.58
C PRO A 110 -0.59 12.36 -2.81
N ARG A 111 0.66 12.68 -3.17
CA ARG A 111 1.01 13.49 -4.35
C ARG A 111 0.62 12.75 -5.63
N ARG A 112 -0.16 13.41 -6.51
CA ARG A 112 -0.66 12.82 -7.75
C ARG A 112 0.46 12.50 -8.74
N GLU A 113 1.54 13.26 -8.69
CA GLU A 113 2.75 13.06 -9.49
C GLU A 113 3.31 11.64 -9.31
N CYS A 114 3.25 11.10 -8.08
CA CYS A 114 3.76 9.74 -7.79
C CYS A 114 2.99 8.67 -8.56
N ARG A 115 1.65 8.80 -8.60
CA ARG A 115 0.79 7.89 -9.38
C ARG A 115 1.15 7.95 -10.86
N GLN A 116 1.11 9.14 -11.43
CA GLN A 116 1.29 9.36 -12.87
C GLN A 116 2.69 8.95 -13.37
N THR A 117 3.72 9.15 -12.53
CA THR A 117 5.10 8.89 -12.93
C THR A 117 5.49 7.42 -12.76
N TRP A 118 5.02 6.77 -11.68
CA TRP A 118 5.64 5.53 -11.21
C TRP A 118 4.73 4.32 -11.20
N HIS A 119 3.43 4.46 -10.90
CA HIS A 119 2.63 3.29 -10.49
C HIS A 119 2.47 2.25 -11.61
N ASP A 120 2.16 2.68 -12.83
CA ASP A 120 2.03 1.75 -13.97
C ASP A 120 3.36 1.01 -14.23
N ARG A 121 4.50 1.70 -14.12
CA ARG A 121 5.84 1.10 -14.24
C ARG A 121 6.12 0.10 -13.12
N VAL A 122 5.78 0.45 -11.88
CA VAL A 122 5.96 -0.39 -10.69
C VAL A 122 5.18 -1.69 -10.83
N PHE A 123 3.89 -1.62 -11.18
CA PHE A 123 3.06 -2.83 -11.31
C PHE A 123 3.36 -3.65 -12.57
N ALA A 124 3.89 -3.03 -13.63
CA ALA A 124 4.39 -3.73 -14.81
C ALA A 124 5.73 -4.45 -14.54
N ALA A 125 6.60 -3.86 -13.71
CA ALA A 125 7.86 -4.47 -13.29
C ALA A 125 7.69 -5.63 -12.31
N MET A 126 6.50 -5.80 -11.73
CA MET A 126 6.17 -6.88 -10.79
C MET A 126 5.00 -7.73 -11.28
N PRO A 127 5.12 -8.44 -12.42
CA PRO A 127 4.05 -9.28 -12.96
C PRO A 127 3.68 -10.44 -12.04
N GLN A 128 4.62 -10.90 -11.20
CA GLN A 128 4.47 -12.01 -10.26
C GLN A 128 3.56 -11.71 -9.06
N LEU A 129 3.11 -10.47 -8.89
CA LEU A 129 2.17 -10.12 -7.81
C LEU A 129 0.84 -10.87 -7.99
N GLU A 130 0.42 -11.55 -6.94
CA GLU A 130 -0.84 -12.31 -6.88
C GLU A 130 -1.87 -11.63 -5.98
N PHE A 131 -1.42 -10.96 -4.92
CA PHE A 131 -2.30 -10.43 -3.88
C PHE A 131 -1.96 -8.99 -3.50
N ILE A 132 -2.93 -8.10 -3.69
CA ILE A 132 -2.82 -6.67 -3.40
C ILE A 132 -3.70 -6.33 -2.21
N LEU A 133 -3.07 -5.87 -1.14
CA LEU A 133 -3.75 -5.34 0.04
C LEU A 133 -3.98 -3.84 -0.15
N VAL A 134 -5.24 -3.47 -0.32
CA VAL A 134 -5.66 -2.12 -0.68
C VAL A 134 -6.08 -1.38 0.59
N VAL A 135 -5.13 -0.68 1.21
CA VAL A 135 -5.26 -0.11 2.56
C VAL A 135 -5.70 1.35 2.50
N GLY A 136 -6.99 1.59 2.77
CA GLY A 136 -7.58 2.92 2.84
C GLY A 136 -7.99 3.50 1.48
N GLN A 137 -8.63 4.67 1.55
CA GLN A 137 -9.42 5.22 0.43
C GLN A 137 -8.61 5.58 -0.82
N TYR A 138 -7.36 6.01 -0.67
CA TYR A 138 -6.54 6.42 -1.82
C TYR A 138 -6.08 5.21 -2.63
N ALA A 139 -5.65 4.15 -1.94
CA ALA A 139 -5.34 2.87 -2.59
C ALA A 139 -6.60 2.28 -3.22
N LEU A 140 -7.74 2.35 -2.52
CA LEU A 140 -9.04 1.89 -3.05
C LEU A 140 -9.42 2.60 -4.35
N ALA A 141 -9.30 3.93 -4.39
CA ALA A 141 -9.58 4.71 -5.59
C ALA A 141 -8.64 4.40 -6.78
N TYR A 142 -7.47 3.82 -6.54
CA TYR A 142 -6.54 3.39 -7.57
C TYR A 142 -6.83 1.95 -8.04
N HIS A 143 -6.88 1.00 -7.11
CA HIS A 143 -6.98 -0.43 -7.43
C HIS A 143 -8.40 -0.88 -7.74
N LEU A 144 -9.41 -0.19 -7.20
CA LEU A 144 -10.82 -0.55 -7.30
C LEU A 144 -11.64 0.69 -7.72
N PRO A 145 -11.41 1.23 -8.94
CA PRO A 145 -12.00 2.51 -9.37
C PRO A 145 -13.54 2.52 -9.32
N ASP A 146 -14.19 1.39 -9.57
CA ASP A 146 -15.67 1.26 -9.51
C ASP A 146 -16.25 1.40 -8.09
N TYR A 147 -15.38 1.29 -7.08
CA TYR A 147 -15.69 1.45 -5.66
C TYR A 147 -15.26 2.82 -5.12
N ARG A 148 -14.67 3.67 -5.95
CA ARG A 148 -14.27 5.02 -5.54
C ARG A 148 -15.47 5.82 -5.03
N GLY A 149 -15.31 6.43 -3.86
CA GLY A 149 -16.35 7.25 -3.24
C GLY A 149 -17.50 6.45 -2.61
N ARG A 150 -17.48 5.11 -2.68
CA ARG A 150 -18.43 4.27 -1.95
C ARG A 150 -18.10 4.23 -0.47
N ASN A 151 -19.06 3.80 0.32
CA ASN A 151 -18.89 3.59 1.76
C ASN A 151 -17.80 2.51 1.99
N LEU A 152 -16.78 2.85 2.79
CA LEU A 152 -15.68 1.93 3.11
C LEU A 152 -16.18 0.66 3.80
N THR A 153 -17.14 0.78 4.72
CA THR A 153 -17.71 -0.35 5.44
C THR A 153 -18.35 -1.33 4.48
N GLU A 154 -19.23 -0.86 3.60
CA GLU A 154 -19.89 -1.72 2.61
C GLU A 154 -18.89 -2.36 1.64
N THR A 155 -17.86 -1.61 1.25
CA THR A 155 -16.81 -2.13 0.38
C THR A 155 -16.02 -3.26 1.06
N VAL A 156 -15.57 -3.06 2.30
CA VAL A 156 -14.84 -4.10 3.05
C VAL A 156 -15.76 -5.27 3.40
N LYS A 157 -17.05 -5.03 3.65
CA LYS A 157 -18.03 -6.10 3.92
C LYS A 157 -18.19 -7.04 2.73
N ASN A 158 -17.95 -6.57 1.52
CA ASN A 158 -17.95 -7.36 0.28
C ASN A 158 -16.61 -8.10 0.02
N TRP A 159 -15.78 -8.33 1.05
CA TRP A 159 -14.45 -8.94 0.90
C TRP A 159 -14.46 -10.29 0.17
N ARG A 160 -15.49 -11.12 0.33
CA ARG A 160 -15.59 -12.44 -0.34
C ARG A 160 -15.55 -12.32 -1.86
N HIS A 161 -16.33 -11.37 -2.41
CA HIS A 161 -16.31 -11.08 -3.84
C HIS A 161 -14.91 -10.72 -4.35
N PHE A 162 -14.17 -9.90 -3.60
CA PHE A 162 -12.80 -9.52 -3.97
C PHE A 162 -11.82 -10.68 -3.90
N MET A 163 -12.00 -11.62 -2.97
CA MET A 163 -11.19 -12.84 -2.88
C MET A 163 -11.44 -13.82 -4.04
N GLU A 164 -12.66 -13.82 -4.59
CA GLU A 164 -13.09 -14.74 -5.65
C GLU A 164 -12.96 -14.15 -7.06
N THR A 165 -12.78 -12.83 -7.17
CA THR A 165 -12.77 -12.10 -8.45
C THR A 165 -11.43 -11.42 -8.66
N PRO A 166 -10.43 -12.10 -9.26
CA PRO A 166 -9.18 -11.47 -9.66
C PRO A 166 -9.45 -10.31 -10.63
N ASN A 167 -8.60 -9.29 -10.57
CA ASN A 167 -8.61 -8.19 -11.52
C ASN A 167 -8.15 -8.68 -12.93
N PRO A 168 -8.23 -7.84 -13.98
CA PRO A 168 -7.83 -8.25 -15.34
C PRO A 168 -6.37 -8.74 -15.47
N ALA A 169 -5.50 -8.40 -14.51
CA ALA A 169 -4.12 -8.88 -14.45
C ALA A 169 -3.98 -10.19 -13.65
N GLY A 170 -5.09 -10.85 -13.27
CA GLY A 170 -5.10 -12.11 -12.52
C GLY A 170 -4.83 -11.96 -11.02
N ARG A 171 -4.84 -10.74 -10.48
CA ARG A 171 -4.48 -10.46 -9.08
C ARG A 171 -5.71 -10.27 -8.20
N ILE A 172 -5.69 -10.83 -7.00
CA ILE A 172 -6.70 -10.56 -5.97
C ILE A 172 -6.40 -9.19 -5.35
N ALA A 173 -7.40 -8.30 -5.29
CA ALA A 173 -7.27 -6.97 -4.68
C ALA A 173 -8.24 -6.82 -3.50
N LEU A 174 -7.74 -7.00 -2.28
CA LEU A 174 -8.56 -7.01 -1.07
C LEU A 174 -8.56 -5.63 -0.39
N PRO A 175 -9.71 -4.93 -0.32
CA PRO A 175 -9.83 -3.67 0.42
C PRO A 175 -9.79 -3.92 1.92
N LEU A 176 -8.95 -3.15 2.61
CA LEU A 176 -8.83 -3.13 4.06
C LEU A 176 -9.08 -1.72 4.61
N PRO A 177 -9.67 -1.58 5.81
CA PRO A 177 -9.65 -0.31 6.51
C PRO A 177 -8.21 0.07 6.87
N HIS A 178 -7.95 1.37 7.05
CA HIS A 178 -6.63 1.79 7.53
C HIS A 178 -6.38 1.27 8.97
N PRO A 179 -5.19 0.71 9.29
CA PRO A 179 -4.91 0.10 10.59
C PRO A 179 -4.63 1.11 11.72
N SER A 180 -4.88 2.42 11.52
CA SER A 180 -4.58 3.44 12.51
C SER A 180 -5.55 3.41 13.70
N TRP A 181 -5.11 3.95 14.84
CA TRP A 181 -5.96 4.07 16.02
C TRP A 181 -7.24 4.88 15.78
N ARG A 182 -7.24 5.79 14.79
CA ARG A 182 -8.43 6.55 14.36
C ARG A 182 -9.56 5.62 13.90
N ASN A 183 -9.25 4.42 13.40
CA ASN A 183 -10.22 3.41 13.00
C ASN A 183 -10.64 2.45 14.12
N SER A 184 -10.14 2.59 15.36
CA SER A 184 -10.53 1.69 16.46
C SER A 184 -12.03 1.72 16.76
N GLY A 185 -12.68 2.89 16.62
CA GLY A 185 -14.14 3.00 16.76
C GLY A 185 -14.92 2.29 15.63
N TRP A 186 -14.36 2.25 14.42
CA TRP A 186 -14.94 1.49 13.31
C TRP A 186 -14.84 -0.02 13.57
N LEU A 187 -13.68 -0.51 14.03
CA LEU A 187 -13.46 -1.93 14.35
C LEU A 187 -14.44 -2.42 15.43
N LYS A 188 -14.62 -1.63 16.50
CA LYS A 188 -15.60 -1.94 17.56
C LYS A 188 -17.04 -2.07 17.05
N ARG A 189 -17.43 -1.29 16.05
CA ARG A 189 -18.77 -1.36 15.43
C ARG A 189 -18.89 -2.45 14.36
N ASN A 190 -17.76 -3.00 13.92
CA ASN A 190 -17.68 -3.99 12.85
C ASN A 190 -16.87 -5.22 13.30
N PRO A 191 -17.30 -5.92 14.37
CA PRO A 191 -16.56 -7.05 14.93
C PRO A 191 -16.39 -8.22 13.94
N TRP A 192 -17.24 -8.29 12.91
CA TRP A 192 -17.10 -9.22 11.79
C TRP A 192 -15.77 -9.07 11.03
N PHE A 193 -15.11 -7.92 11.07
CA PHE A 193 -13.81 -7.74 10.43
C PHE A 193 -12.77 -8.67 11.06
N ASP A 194 -12.62 -8.60 12.38
CA ASP A 194 -11.67 -9.45 13.10
C ASP A 194 -12.14 -10.92 13.15
N ALA A 195 -13.46 -11.17 13.19
CA ALA A 195 -14.00 -12.54 13.28
C ALA A 195 -14.02 -13.30 11.94
N GLU A 196 -14.19 -12.61 10.81
CA GLU A 196 -14.38 -13.25 9.50
C GLU A 196 -13.28 -12.90 8.49
N VAL A 197 -12.85 -11.63 8.43
CA VAL A 197 -11.89 -11.17 7.41
C VAL A 197 -10.46 -11.53 7.81
N VAL A 198 -10.06 -11.20 9.04
CA VAL A 198 -8.69 -11.42 9.51
C VAL A 198 -8.25 -12.89 9.42
N PRO A 199 -9.04 -13.90 9.83
CA PRO A 199 -8.62 -15.30 9.70
C PRO A 199 -8.38 -15.72 8.25
N VAL A 200 -9.21 -15.28 7.31
CA VAL A 200 -9.06 -15.59 5.89
C VAL A 200 -7.86 -14.85 5.28
N LEU A 201 -7.65 -13.60 5.67
CA LEU A 201 -6.48 -12.83 5.29
C LEU A 201 -5.18 -13.52 5.75
N GLN A 202 -5.12 -13.94 7.01
CA GLN A 202 -3.96 -14.66 7.55
C GLN A 202 -3.73 -15.98 6.80
N ALA A 203 -4.78 -16.75 6.53
CA ALA A 203 -4.67 -17.99 5.77
C ALA A 203 -4.11 -17.74 4.36
N LYS A 204 -4.62 -16.74 3.64
CA LYS A 204 -4.15 -16.42 2.28
C LYS A 204 -2.73 -15.86 2.26
N VAL A 205 -2.36 -15.04 3.24
CA VAL A 205 -0.96 -14.57 3.38
C VAL A 205 -0.03 -15.75 3.65
N ARG A 206 -0.41 -16.66 4.56
CA ARG A 206 0.40 -17.84 4.90
C ARG A 206 0.57 -18.81 3.74
N ASP A 207 -0.46 -19.02 2.95
CA ASP A 207 -0.45 -19.78 1.70
C ASP A 207 0.63 -19.24 0.75
N ILE A 208 0.54 -17.95 0.40
CA ILE A 208 1.47 -17.32 -0.55
C ILE A 208 2.92 -17.33 -0.05
N ILE A 209 3.19 -16.95 1.21
CA ILE A 209 4.57 -16.85 1.70
C ILE A 209 5.22 -18.20 2.01
N ARG A 210 4.45 -19.30 2.05
CA ARG A 210 4.98 -20.67 2.21
C ARG A 210 5.42 -21.26 0.88
N ASP A 211 4.75 -20.90 -0.21
CA ASP A 211 5.06 -21.33 -1.58
C ASP A 211 6.30 -20.66 -2.17
N ASP A 212 6.98 -19.81 -1.38
CA ASP A 212 8.26 -19.17 -1.72
C ASP A 212 9.49 -20.00 -1.27
N LYS A 213 9.27 -21.26 -0.83
CA LYS A 213 10.32 -22.23 -0.49
C LYS A 213 10.50 -23.31 -1.54
#